data_AF-A0A6J6WYS5-F1
#
_entry.id   AF-A0A6J6WYS5-F1
#
_cell.length_a   1.000
_cell.length_b   1.000
_cell.length_c   1.000
_cell.angle_alpha   90.00
_cell.angle_beta   90.00
_cell.angle_gamma   90.00
#
_symmetry.space_group_name_H-M   'P 1'
#
loop_
_entity.id
_entity.type
_entity.pdbx_description
1 polymer ?
#
loop_
_entity_poly.entity_id
_entity_poly.type
_entity_poly.pdbx_seq_one_letter_code
_entity_poly.pdbx_strand_id
1 'polypeptide(L)' 'MLNESGKSPTTLRENVTSPKGTTAAALASFTDAKTGEIIAAAMKAARDRSQELA' A
#
# COMPACT_ATOMS: atom_id res chain seq x y z
N MET A 1 -2.02 4.17 -14.77
CA MET A 1 -1.83 5.22 -13.74
C MET A 1 -0.42 5.27 -13.16
N LEU A 2 0.04 4.30 -12.35
CA LEU A 2 1.40 4.39 -11.76
C LEU A 2 2.50 4.35 -12.82
N ASN A 3 2.48 3.33 -13.69
CA ASN A 3 3.48 3.17 -14.75
C ASN A 3 3.35 4.18 -15.89
N GLU A 4 2.20 4.86 -16.00
CA GLU A 4 1.88 5.77 -17.11
C GLU A 4 2.06 7.25 -16.74
N SER A 5 1.90 7.60 -15.46
CA SER A 5 1.87 9.01 -15.04
C SER A 5 3.24 9.61 -14.77
N GLY A 6 4.29 8.80 -14.59
CA GLY A 6 5.61 9.24 -14.13
C GLY A 6 5.60 9.82 -12.70
N LYS A 7 4.48 9.77 -11.98
CA LYS A 7 4.34 10.31 -10.62
C LYS A 7 4.61 9.22 -9.59
N SER A 8 5.05 9.65 -8.41
CA SER A 8 5.22 8.73 -7.28
C SER A 8 3.86 8.14 -6.84
N PRO A 9 3.82 6.93 -6.27
CA PRO A 9 2.61 6.38 -5.68
C PRO A 9 1.97 7.29 -4.63
N THR A 10 2.79 8.01 -3.85
CA THR A 10 2.32 8.98 -2.84
C THR A 10 1.56 10.12 -3.50
N THR A 11 2.13 10.75 -4.52
CA THR A 11 1.49 11.83 -5.27
C THR A 11 0.19 11.37 -5.94
N LEU A 12 0.16 10.14 -6.48
CA LEU A 12 -1.05 9.58 -7.08
C LEU A 12 -2.16 9.36 -6.04
N ARG A 13 -1.80 8.88 -4.85
CA ARG A 13 -2.74 8.72 -3.74
C ARG A 13 -3.31 10.07 -3.30
N GLU A 14 -2.46 11.09 -3.17
CA GLU A 14 -2.87 12.45 -2.81
C GLU A 14 -3.86 13.03 -3.84
N ASN A 15 -3.60 12.86 -5.13
CA ASN A 15 -4.46 13.37 -6.21
C ASN A 15 -5.90 12.83 -6.18
N VAL A 16 -6.14 11.69 -5.53
CA VAL A 16 -7.47 11.06 -5.43
C VAL A 16 -8.07 11.11 -4.02
N THR A 17 -7.42 11.83 -3.09
CA THR A 17 -7.80 11.87 -1.68
C THR A 17 -8.21 13.28 -1.26
N SER A 18 -9.50 13.59 -1.39
CA SER A 18 -10.05 14.83 -0.87
C SER A 18 -10.20 14.78 0.66
N PRO A 19 -9.97 15.89 1.39
CA PRO A 19 -10.21 15.96 2.83
C PRO A 19 -11.64 15.55 3.18
N LYS A 20 -11.79 14.64 4.16
CA LYS A 20 -13.09 14.06 4.59
C LYS A 20 -13.87 13.35 3.46
N GLY A 21 -13.22 13.00 2.35
CA GLY A 21 -13.81 12.24 1.25
C GLY A 21 -13.87 10.73 1.50
N THR A 22 -14.51 10.00 0.59
CA THR A 22 -14.64 8.54 0.66
C THR A 22 -13.29 7.82 0.57
N THR A 23 -12.39 8.28 -0.30
CA THR A 23 -11.01 7.73 -0.38
C THR A 23 -10.25 7.92 0.92
N ALA A 24 -10.40 9.07 1.57
CA ALA A 24 -9.73 9.35 2.85
C ALA A 24 -10.24 8.40 3.95
N ALA A 25 -11.56 8.16 4.01
CA ALA A 25 -12.14 7.20 4.95
C ALA A 25 -11.67 5.76 4.70
N ALA A 26 -11.54 5.35 3.42
CA ALA A 26 -11.00 4.03 3.09
C ALA A 26 -9.52 3.88 3.46
N LEU A 27 -8.70 4.92 3.25
CA LEU A 27 -7.29 4.91 3.65
C LEU A 27 -7.14 4.87 5.18
N ALA A 28 -8.02 5.53 5.92
CA ALA A 28 -8.06 5.46 7.38
C ALA A 28 -8.35 4.01 7.85
N SER A 29 -9.35 3.34 7.28
CA SER A 29 -9.66 1.95 7.67
C SER A 29 -8.52 0.97 7.35
N PHE A 30 -7.78 1.17 6.25
CA PHE A 30 -6.57 0.39 5.97
C PHE A 30 -5.43 0.65 6.96
N THR A 31 -5.32 1.88 7.45
CA THR A 31 -4.34 2.25 8.46
C THR A 31 -4.70 1.62 9.81
N ASP A 32 -5.96 1.71 10.21
CA ASP A 32 -6.47 1.10 11.45
C ASP A 32 -6.33 -0.43 11.44
N ALA A 33 -6.55 -1.06 10.28
CA ALA A 33 -6.34 -2.49 10.07
C ALA A 33 -4.85 -2.88 9.96
N LYS A 34 -3.92 -1.92 10.03
CA LYS A 34 -2.47 -2.12 9.87
C LYS A 34 -2.08 -2.84 8.58
N THR A 35 -2.82 -2.59 7.50
CA THR A 35 -2.64 -3.30 6.23
C THR A 35 -1.21 -3.18 5.69
N GLY A 36 -0.55 -2.03 5.89
CA GLY A 36 0.85 -1.84 5.49
C GLY A 36 1.82 -2.79 6.20
N GLU A 37 1.65 -2.99 7.51
CA GLU A 37 2.47 -3.92 8.30
C GLU A 37 2.22 -5.37 7.88
N ILE A 38 0.95 -5.73 7.66
CA ILE A 38 0.55 -7.07 7.21
C ILE A 38 1.21 -7.41 5.87
N ILE A 39 1.15 -6.49 4.90
CA ILE A 39 1.78 -6.70 3.59
C ILE A 39 3.29 -6.82 3.73
N ALA A 40 3.94 -5.95 4.51
CA ALA A 40 5.39 -6.02 4.72
C ALA A 40 5.82 -7.36 5.34
N ALA A 41 5.09 -7.84 6.35
CA ALA A 41 5.33 -9.13 6.98
C ALA A 41 5.12 -10.31 6.00
N ALA A 42 4.05 -10.27 5.20
CA ALA A 42 3.76 -11.31 4.22
C ALA A 42 4.85 -11.39 3.14
N MET A 43 5.31 -10.24 2.61
CA MET A 43 6.37 -10.21 1.61
C MET A 43 7.71 -10.72 2.17
N LYS A 44 8.01 -10.41 3.44
CA LYS A 44 9.17 -10.97 4.12
C LYS A 44 9.07 -12.49 4.26
N ALA A 45 7.93 -13.01 4.74
CA ALA A 45 7.72 -14.44 4.89
C ALA A 45 7.84 -15.18 3.54
N ALA A 46 7.30 -14.61 2.46
CA ALA A 46 7.42 -15.16 1.12
C ALA A 46 8.89 -15.19 0.64
N ARG A 47 9.64 -14.12 0.86
CA ARG A 47 11.08 -14.05 0.55
C ARG A 47 11.84 -15.12 1.32
N ASP A 48 11.66 -15.19 2.64
CA ASP A 48 12.40 -16.10 3.51
C ASP A 48 12.11 -17.56 3.11
N ARG A 49 10.85 -17.89 2.82
CA ARG A 49 10.49 -19.23 2.32
C ARG A 49 11.11 -19.56 0.97
N SER A 50 11.20 -18.58 0.06
CA SER A 50 11.87 -18.77 -1.23
C SER A 50 13.36 -19.12 -1.05
N GLN A 51 14.02 -18.48 -0.08
CA GLN A 51 15.44 -18.74 0.22
C GLN A 51 15.67 -20.13 0.84
N GLU A 52 14.72 -20.65 1.62
CA GLU A 52 14.79 -22.02 2.16
C GLU A 52 14.65 -23.12 1.09
N LEU A 53 14.07 -22.79 -0.07
CA LEU A 53 13.76 -23.74 -1.14
C LEU A 53 14.83 -23.77 -2.26
N ALA A 54 15.80 -22.87 -2.24
CA ALA A 54 16.89 -22.76 -3.22
C ALA A 54 18.12 -23.56 -2.78
#